data_AF-A0A535TK59-F1
#
_entry.id   AF-A0A535TK59-F1
#
_cell.length_a   1.000
_cell.length_b   1.000
_cell.length_c   1.000
_cell.angle_alpha   90.00
_cell.angle_beta   90.00
_cell.angle_gamma   90.00
#
_symmetry.space_group_name_H-M   'P 1'
#
loop_
_entity.id
_entity.type
_entity.pdbx_description
1 polymer ?
#
loop_
_entity_poly.entity_id
_entity_poly.type
_entity_poly.pdbx_seq_one_letter_code
_entity_poly.pdbx_strand_id
1 'polypeptide(L)'
;MGRADRPRFPWSVPHLAVLVIKIGGSLTEFDPLLRDVAACQESLVLVHGANKELNELSARLNHPPRMVTSERGEISRFTDAITMDHFLMAYAGKQNKRIVERLRALGASAVGLTAMDGGIAIGRHKPDLRIKEGNKVKLLHGDHSGSI
;
A
#
# COMPACT_ATOMS: atom_id res chain seq x y z
N MET A 1 -36.39 16.56 6.10
CA MET A 1 -35.41 16.56 4.99
C MET A 1 -34.78 15.17 4.95
N GLY A 2 -35.24 14.32 4.03
CA GLY A 2 -35.08 12.87 4.08
C GLY A 2 -33.69 12.38 3.68
N ARG A 3 -33.23 11.30 4.33
CA ARG A 3 -32.07 10.52 3.89
C ARG A 3 -32.45 9.83 2.57
N ALA A 4 -31.68 10.09 1.52
CA ALA A 4 -31.84 9.40 0.25
C ALA A 4 -31.61 7.89 0.43
N ASP A 5 -32.59 7.09 0.02
CA ASP A 5 -32.50 5.64 -0.05
C ASP A 5 -31.36 5.25 -1.00
N ARG A 6 -30.43 4.43 -0.50
CA ARG A 6 -29.46 3.76 -1.36
C ARG A 6 -30.18 2.61 -2.10
N PRO A 7 -29.94 2.41 -3.40
CA PRO A 7 -30.56 1.31 -4.13
C PRO A 7 -30.15 -0.03 -3.52
N ARG A 8 -31.13 -0.84 -3.10
CA ARG A 8 -30.94 -2.23 -2.70
C ARG A 8 -30.89 -3.08 -3.96
N PHE A 9 -29.73 -3.62 -4.29
CA PHE A 9 -29.61 -4.59 -5.37
C PHE A 9 -30.29 -5.92 -4.98
N PRO A 10 -30.97 -6.61 -5.92
CA PRO A 10 -31.92 -7.69 -5.61
C PRO A 10 -31.28 -9.09 -5.41
N TRP A 11 -29.96 -9.18 -5.28
CA TRP A 11 -29.28 -10.46 -5.06
C TRP A 11 -28.61 -10.47 -3.69
N SER A 12 -29.03 -11.38 -2.82
CA SER A 12 -28.31 -11.72 -1.61
C SER A 12 -27.01 -12.41 -2.00
N VAL A 13 -25.90 -11.69 -1.89
CA VAL A 13 -24.57 -12.30 -2.01
C VAL A 13 -24.40 -13.23 -0.81
N PRO A 14 -24.19 -14.55 -1.00
CA PRO A 14 -23.83 -15.42 0.12
C PRO A 14 -22.63 -14.79 0.81
N HIS A 15 -22.62 -14.74 2.15
CA HIS A 15 -21.44 -14.32 2.90
C HIS A 15 -20.36 -15.39 2.78
N LEU A 16 -19.75 -15.51 1.60
CA LEU A 16 -18.48 -16.19 1.41
C LEU A 16 -17.46 -15.38 2.20
N ALA A 17 -16.81 -16.03 3.16
CA ALA A 17 -15.75 -15.41 3.93
C ALA A 17 -14.65 -14.95 2.96
N VAL A 18 -14.37 -13.64 2.94
CA VAL A 18 -13.27 -13.09 2.14
C VAL A 18 -11.99 -13.24 2.95
N LEU A 19 -11.01 -13.96 2.41
CA LEU A 19 -9.69 -14.08 2.99
C LEU A 19 -8.83 -12.88 2.60
N VAL A 20 -8.35 -12.12 3.59
CA VAL A 20 -7.43 -11.00 3.35
C VAL A 20 -6.03 -11.39 3.81
N ILE A 21 -5.08 -11.46 2.88
CA ILE A 21 -3.68 -11.81 3.15
C ILE A 21 -2.82 -10.56 2.98
N LYS A 22 -2.05 -10.20 4.01
CA LYS A 22 -1.05 -9.13 3.93
C LYS A 22 0.35 -9.71 3.81
N ILE A 23 1.07 -9.33 2.78
CA ILE A 23 2.48 -9.71 2.58
C ILE A 23 3.41 -8.53 2.89
N GLY A 24 4.49 -8.80 3.62
CA GLY A 24 5.49 -7.80 3.99
C GLY A 24 6.23 -7.25 2.77
N GLY A 25 6.55 -5.95 2.79
CA GLY A 25 7.25 -5.29 1.68
C GLY A 25 8.76 -5.56 1.60
N SER A 26 9.28 -6.42 2.48
CA SER A 26 10.66 -6.91 2.51
C SER A 26 10.80 -8.34 1.99
N LEU A 27 9.68 -9.02 1.70
CA LEU A 27 9.70 -10.37 1.15
C LEU A 27 10.34 -10.32 -0.25
N THR A 28 11.29 -11.20 -0.50
CA THR A 28 12.02 -11.27 -1.79
C THR A 28 11.54 -12.43 -2.65
N GLU A 29 11.17 -13.55 -2.00
CA GLU A 29 10.71 -14.76 -2.65
C GLU A 29 9.19 -14.88 -2.51
N PHE A 30 8.47 -14.53 -3.58
CA PHE A 30 7.00 -14.59 -3.59
C PHE A 30 6.46 -15.89 -4.18
N ASP A 31 7.26 -16.64 -4.95
CA ASP A 31 6.72 -17.72 -5.78
C ASP A 31 5.96 -18.80 -5.01
N PRO A 32 6.49 -19.37 -3.90
CA PRO A 32 5.76 -20.39 -3.15
C PRO A 32 4.41 -19.87 -2.64
N LEU A 33 4.41 -18.66 -2.06
CA LEU A 33 3.21 -18.01 -1.57
C LEU A 33 2.20 -17.74 -2.69
N LEU A 34 2.65 -17.28 -3.87
CA LEU A 34 1.75 -16.99 -4.98
C LEU A 34 1.14 -18.27 -5.57
N ARG A 35 1.80 -19.42 -5.45
CA ARG A 35 1.19 -20.72 -5.79
C ARG A 35 0.05 -21.05 -4.83
N ASP A 36 0.26 -20.87 -3.52
CA ASP A 36 -0.80 -21.10 -2.53
C ASP A 36 -1.98 -20.13 -2.75
N VAL A 37 -1.69 -18.85 -3.02
CA VAL A 37 -2.70 -17.84 -3.35
C VAL A 37 -3.47 -18.22 -4.63
N ALA A 38 -2.79 -18.71 -5.66
CA ALA A 38 -3.43 -19.11 -6.90
C ALA A 38 -4.29 -20.39 -6.78
N ALA A 39 -3.95 -21.27 -5.82
CA ALA A 39 -4.69 -22.50 -5.54
C ALA A 39 -5.88 -22.30 -4.57
N CYS A 40 -5.96 -21.15 -3.91
CA CYS A 40 -7.04 -20.80 -2.99
C CYS A 40 -8.39 -20.74 -3.71
N GLN A 41 -9.41 -21.40 -3.14
CA GLN A 41 -10.75 -21.47 -3.72
C GLN A 41 -11.69 -20.39 -3.17
N GLU A 42 -11.33 -19.80 -2.04
CA GLU A 42 -12.04 -18.72 -1.38
C GLU A 42 -11.87 -17.39 -2.13
N SER A 43 -12.83 -16.48 -1.94
CA SER A 43 -12.64 -15.10 -2.37
C SER A 43 -11.50 -14.47 -1.59
N LEU A 44 -10.48 -13.97 -2.29
CA LEU A 44 -9.22 -13.54 -1.68
C LEU A 44 -8.85 -12.10 -2.07
N VAL A 45 -8.35 -11.35 -1.08
CA VAL A 45 -7.69 -10.06 -1.28
C VAL A 45 -6.24 -10.16 -0.81
N LEU A 46 -5.30 -9.96 -1.73
CA LEU A 46 -3.87 -9.90 -1.42
C LEU A 46 -3.42 -8.44 -1.31
N VAL A 47 -2.96 -8.04 -0.13
CA VAL A 47 -2.38 -6.73 0.13
C VAL A 47 -0.86 -6.86 0.20
N HIS A 48 -0.12 -6.04 -0.55
CA HIS A 48 1.35 -6.10 -0.57
C HIS A 48 1.99 -4.77 -0.15
N GLY A 49 3.23 -4.86 0.35
CA GLY A 49 4.14 -3.72 0.43
C GLY A 49 5.17 -3.76 -0.70
N ALA A 50 6.08 -2.79 -0.73
CA ALA A 50 7.22 -2.79 -1.66
C ALA A 50 8.41 -1.98 -1.10
N ASN A 51 8.62 -1.97 0.22
CA ASN A 51 9.63 -1.14 0.88
C ASN A 51 11.05 -1.39 0.37
N LYS A 52 11.42 -2.65 0.10
CA LYS A 52 12.73 -2.99 -0.47
C LYS A 52 12.90 -2.34 -1.85
N GLU A 53 11.94 -2.57 -2.74
CA GLU A 53 11.95 -1.99 -4.09
C GLU A 53 11.96 -0.46 -4.06
N LEU A 54 11.13 0.14 -3.19
CA LEU A 54 11.08 1.60 -3.02
C LEU A 54 12.46 2.15 -2.62
N ASN A 55 13.16 1.51 -1.68
CA ASN A 55 14.48 1.94 -1.25
C ASN A 55 15.50 1.86 -2.38
N GLU A 56 15.54 0.72 -3.08
CA GLU A 56 16.48 0.48 -4.17
C GLU A 56 16.24 1.44 -5.34
N LEU A 57 14.97 1.64 -5.73
CA LEU A 57 14.57 2.59 -6.76
C LEU A 57 14.95 4.02 -6.37
N SER A 58 14.61 4.42 -5.15
CA SER A 58 14.86 5.78 -4.65
C SER A 58 16.36 6.10 -4.60
N ALA A 59 17.20 5.15 -4.18
CA ALA A 59 18.64 5.29 -4.21
C ALA A 59 19.18 5.41 -5.65
N ARG A 60 18.70 4.58 -6.58
CA ARG A 60 19.08 4.65 -8.01
C ARG A 60 18.69 5.95 -8.69
N LEU A 61 17.62 6.60 -8.22
CA LEU A 61 17.15 7.89 -8.69
C LEU A 61 17.75 9.08 -7.91
N ASN A 62 18.79 8.84 -7.10
CA ASN A 62 19.48 9.86 -6.31
C ASN A 62 18.58 10.61 -5.30
N HIS A 63 17.52 9.97 -4.82
CA HIS A 63 16.64 10.49 -3.76
C HIS A 63 16.44 9.44 -2.66
N PRO A 64 17.50 9.07 -1.91
CA PRO A 64 17.45 7.94 -0.98
C PRO A 64 16.45 8.15 0.17
N PRO A 65 16.00 7.06 0.83
CA PRO A 65 15.08 7.13 1.97
C PRO A 65 15.51 8.10 3.08
N ARG A 66 14.66 9.06 3.41
CA ARG A 66 14.82 9.91 4.60
C ARG A 66 14.01 9.34 5.76
N MET A 67 14.68 8.62 6.66
CA MET A 67 14.06 8.14 7.90
C MET A 67 14.09 9.23 8.97
N VAL A 68 12.98 9.41 9.69
CA VAL A 68 12.84 10.41 10.74
C VAL A 68 12.15 9.80 11.96
N THR A 69 12.51 10.29 13.14
CA THR A 69 11.91 9.88 14.42
C THR A 69 10.90 10.94 14.85
N SER A 70 9.64 10.55 15.02
CA SER A 70 8.59 11.46 15.49
C SER A 70 8.86 11.94 16.92
N GLU A 71 8.19 13.00 17.35
CA GLU A 71 8.19 13.45 18.75
C GLU A 71 7.80 12.33 19.74
N ARG A 72 6.99 11.37 19.27
CA ARG A 72 6.53 10.20 20.04
C ARG A 72 7.50 9.01 20.02
N GLY A 73 8.62 9.12 19.30
CA GLY A 73 9.63 8.07 19.18
C GLY A 73 9.41 7.07 18.05
N GLU A 74 8.38 7.27 17.21
CA GLU A 74 8.10 6.38 16.08
C GLU A 74 9.04 6.69 14.91
N ILE A 75 9.68 5.67 14.35
CA ILE A 75 10.54 5.83 13.17
C ILE A 75 9.70 5.63 11.92
N SER A 76 9.67 6.64 11.05
CA SER A 76 8.92 6.62 9.80
C SER A 76 9.72 7.25 8.66
N ARG A 77 9.29 7.01 7.43
CA ARG A 77 9.85 7.67 6.25
C ARG A 77 9.18 9.03 6.10
N PHE A 78 9.98 10.09 6.02
CA PHE A 78 9.48 11.35 5.49
C PHE A 78 9.21 11.20 4.00
N THR A 79 7.96 11.41 3.60
CA THR A 79 7.49 11.14 2.24
C THR A 79 7.12 12.44 1.56
N ASP A 80 8.09 13.07 0.91
CA ASP A 80 7.82 14.23 0.05
C ASP A 80 7.17 13.83 -1.28
N ALA A 81 6.81 14.82 -2.11
CA ALA A 81 6.18 14.61 -3.40
C ALA A 81 6.99 13.68 -4.32
N ILE A 82 8.32 13.86 -4.37
CA ILE A 82 9.22 13.00 -5.17
C ILE A 82 9.18 11.56 -4.64
N THR A 83 9.23 11.39 -3.32
CA THR A 83 9.09 10.07 -2.69
C THR A 83 7.73 9.45 -2.98
N MET A 84 6.66 10.23 -3.06
CA MET A 84 5.33 9.73 -3.41
C MET A 84 5.28 9.23 -4.87
N ASP A 85 5.93 9.90 -5.81
CA ASP A 85 6.08 9.39 -7.18
C ASP A 85 6.85 8.06 -7.19
N HIS A 86 7.88 7.93 -6.34
CA HIS A 86 8.60 6.67 -6.16
C HIS A 86 7.71 5.57 -5.56
N PHE A 87 6.81 5.90 -4.63
CA PHE A 87 5.79 4.97 -4.15
C PHE A 87 4.93 4.46 -5.29
N LEU A 88 4.41 5.33 -6.15
CA LEU A 88 3.60 4.92 -7.30
C LEU A 88 4.37 3.98 -8.24
N MET A 89 5.62 4.33 -8.56
CA MET A 89 6.47 3.50 -9.43
C MET A 89 6.76 2.12 -8.82
N ALA A 90 7.14 2.05 -7.54
CA ALA A 90 7.52 0.82 -6.87
C ALA A 90 6.31 -0.05 -6.48
N TYR A 91 5.30 0.55 -5.84
CA TYR A 91 4.14 -0.16 -5.32
C TYR A 91 3.14 -0.46 -6.44
N ALA A 92 2.55 0.57 -7.04
CA ALA A 92 1.47 0.41 -8.02
C ALA A 92 1.97 -0.09 -9.39
N GLY A 93 3.19 0.31 -9.76
CA GLY A 93 3.88 -0.18 -10.94
C GLY A 93 4.53 -1.54 -10.69
N LYS A 94 5.83 -1.56 -10.41
CA LYS A 94 6.64 -2.78 -10.51
C LYS A 94 6.15 -3.92 -9.62
N GLN A 95 6.00 -3.71 -8.31
CA GLN A 95 5.68 -4.81 -7.39
C GLN A 95 4.27 -5.37 -7.66
N ASN A 96 3.26 -4.50 -7.77
CA ASN A 96 1.89 -4.91 -8.05
C ASN A 96 1.79 -5.68 -9.36
N LYS A 97 2.37 -5.14 -10.45
CA LYS A 97 2.25 -5.77 -11.77
C LYS A 97 3.04 -7.07 -11.88
N ARG A 98 4.18 -7.22 -11.18
CA ARG A 98 4.91 -8.51 -11.11
C ARG A 98 4.13 -9.58 -10.35
N ILE A 99 3.44 -9.21 -9.27
CA ILE A 99 2.56 -10.14 -8.55
C ILE A 99 1.39 -10.57 -9.45
N VAL A 100 0.73 -9.62 -10.11
CA VAL A 100 -0.39 -9.90 -11.03
C VAL A 100 0.07 -10.78 -12.20
N GLU A 101 1.18 -10.42 -12.86
CA GLU A 101 1.78 -11.22 -13.94
C GLU A 101 1.98 -12.66 -13.50
N ARG A 102 2.58 -12.87 -12.31
CA ARG A 102 2.85 -14.21 -11.81
C ARG A 102 1.60 -14.99 -11.45
N LEU A 103 0.64 -14.38 -10.75
CA LEU A 103 -0.64 -15.02 -10.42
C LEU A 103 -1.41 -15.43 -11.69
N ARG A 104 -1.42 -14.58 -12.72
CA ARG A 104 -2.03 -14.89 -14.01
C ARG A 104 -1.31 -16.03 -14.73
N ALA A 105 0.02 -16.06 -14.69
CA ALA A 105 0.81 -17.17 -15.22
C ALA A 105 0.54 -18.50 -14.48
N LEU A 106 0.10 -18.45 -13.22
CA LEU A 106 -0.34 -19.59 -12.42
C LEU A 106 -1.83 -19.95 -12.64
N GLY A 107 -2.53 -19.24 -13.55
CA GLY A 107 -3.92 -19.50 -13.89
C GLY A 107 -4.96 -18.72 -13.09
N ALA A 108 -4.55 -17.88 -12.13
CA ALA A 108 -5.48 -17.07 -11.35
C ALA A 108 -5.94 -15.82 -12.13
N SER A 109 -7.22 -15.46 -12.02
CA SER A 109 -7.77 -14.24 -12.64
C SER A 109 -7.46 -12.99 -11.79
N ALA A 110 -6.18 -12.67 -11.64
CA ALA A 110 -5.75 -11.56 -10.79
C ALA A 110 -5.91 -10.19 -11.48
N VAL A 111 -6.31 -9.19 -10.68
CA VAL A 111 -6.34 -7.76 -11.02
C VAL A 111 -5.60 -7.01 -9.90
N GLY A 112 -4.69 -6.12 -10.27
CA GLY A 112 -3.91 -5.34 -9.32
C GLY A 112 -4.38 -3.88 -9.28
N LEU A 113 -4.81 -3.44 -8.11
CA LEU A 113 -5.35 -2.12 -7.84
C LEU A 113 -4.60 -1.44 -6.69
N THR A 114 -4.75 -0.12 -6.63
CA THR A 114 -4.40 0.75 -5.52
C THR A 114 -5.66 1.21 -4.79
N ALA A 115 -5.49 1.84 -3.63
CA ALA A 115 -6.61 2.46 -2.92
C ALA A 115 -7.33 3.57 -3.74
N MET A 116 -6.62 4.21 -4.68
CA MET A 116 -7.17 5.31 -5.49
C MET A 116 -8.11 4.81 -6.58
N ASP A 117 -7.92 3.58 -7.07
CA ASP A 117 -8.72 3.01 -8.15
C ASP A 117 -10.16 2.84 -7.68
N GLY A 118 -11.09 3.61 -8.24
CA GLY A 118 -12.51 3.58 -7.85
C GLY A 118 -12.78 4.09 -6.42
N GLY A 119 -11.81 4.73 -5.77
CA GLY A 119 -11.96 5.21 -4.38
C GLY A 119 -12.12 4.08 -3.36
N ILE A 120 -11.43 2.95 -3.56
CA ILE A 120 -11.47 1.78 -2.68
C ILE A 120 -11.18 2.13 -1.21
N ALA A 121 -10.23 3.03 -0.95
CA ALA A 121 -9.94 3.51 0.39
C ALA A 121 -9.53 4.99 0.41
N ILE A 122 -9.92 5.68 1.47
CA ILE A 122 -9.63 7.10 1.70
C ILE A 122 -9.05 7.23 3.10
N GLY A 123 -7.99 8.03 3.24
CA GLY A 123 -7.36 8.34 4.51
C GLY A 123 -7.33 9.84 4.80
N ARG A 124 -6.93 10.18 6.01
CA ARG A 124 -6.60 11.55 6.41
C ARG A 124 -5.12 11.83 6.20
N HIS A 125 -4.82 12.79 5.35
CA HIS A 125 -3.48 13.33 5.15
C HIS A 125 -3.02 14.13 6.37
N LYS A 126 -1.73 13.99 6.73
CA LYS A 126 -1.06 14.73 7.80
C LYS A 126 0.10 15.52 7.17
N PRO A 127 -0.10 16.80 6.79
CA PRO A 127 0.88 17.55 6.01
C PRO A 127 2.16 17.88 6.79
N ASP A 128 2.05 17.91 8.11
CA ASP A 128 3.11 18.30 9.01
C ASP A 128 3.51 17.15 9.93
N LEU A 129 4.80 16.87 9.99
CA LEU A 129 5.39 15.85 10.84
C LEU A 129 6.29 16.50 11.89
N ARG A 130 5.92 16.34 13.17
CA ARG A 130 6.78 16.75 14.30
C ARG A 130 7.82 15.68 14.57
N ILE A 131 9.08 16.03 14.43
CA ILE A 131 10.22 15.14 14.63
C ILE A 131 11.08 15.60 15.80
N LYS A 132 11.76 14.65 16.44
CA LYS A 132 12.78 14.94 17.45
C LYS A 132 14.17 14.81 16.81
N GLU A 133 14.96 15.87 16.88
CA GLU A 133 16.35 15.89 16.42
C GLU A 133 17.25 16.40 17.54
N GLY A 134 17.96 15.48 18.19
CA GLY A 134 18.66 15.75 19.45
C GLY A 134 17.67 16.16 20.55
N ASN A 135 17.91 17.34 21.14
CA ASN A 135 17.06 17.91 22.20
C ASN A 135 15.98 18.88 21.67
N LYS A 136 15.86 19.03 20.34
CA LYS A 136 14.92 19.97 19.72
C LYS A 136 13.78 19.23 19.02
N VAL A 137 12.58 19.80 19.09
CA VAL A 137 11.45 19.41 18.25
C VAL A 137 11.47 20.29 17.00
N LYS A 138 11.37 19.67 15.83
CA LYS A 138 11.25 20.35 14.54
C LYS A 138 9.94 19.97 13.87
N LEU A 139 9.35 20.92 13.13
CA LEU A 139 8.21 20.67 12.27
C LEU A 139 8.72 20.50 10.84
N LEU A 140 8.49 19.34 10.24
CA LEU A 140 8.70 19.12 8.82
C LEU A 140 7.39 19.34 8.07
N HIS A 141 7.46 20.10 6.99
CA HIS A 141 6.35 20.34 6.08
C HIS A 141 6.49 19.49 4.81
N GLY A 142 5.36 19.25 4.15
CA GLY A 142 5.35 18.55 2.86
C GLY A 142 5.46 17.03 3.00
N ASP A 143 5.10 16.48 4.16
CA ASP A 143 4.95 15.04 4.30
C ASP A 143 3.62 14.60 3.69
N HIS A 144 3.63 13.56 2.88
CA HIS A 144 2.46 12.98 2.22
C HIS A 144 1.93 11.73 2.96
N SER A 145 2.39 11.48 4.19
CA SER A 145 1.89 10.38 5.00
C SER A 145 0.54 10.70 5.67
N GLY A 146 -0.11 9.69 6.23
CA GLY A 146 -1.45 9.83 6.80
C GLY A 146 -1.92 8.58 7.54
N SER A 147 -3.22 8.52 7.78
CA SER A 147 -3.89 7.36 8.38
C SER A 147 -5.14 7.01 7.57
N ILE A 148 -5.38 5.71 7.38
CA ILE A 148 -6.63 5.14 6.87
C ILE A 148 -7.45 4.65 8.05
#